data_AF-A0A9P5XAP2-F1
#
_entry.id   AF-A0A9P5XAP2-F1
#
_cell.length_a   1.000
_cell.length_b   1.000
_cell.length_c   1.000
_cell.angle_alpha   90.00
_cell.angle_beta   90.00
_cell.angle_gamma   90.00
#
_symmetry.space_group_name_H-M   'P 1'
#
loop_
_entity.id
_entity.type
_entity.pdbx_description
1 polymer ?
#
loop_
_entity_poly.entity_id
_entity_poly.type
_entity_poly.pdbx_seq_one_letter_code
_entity_poly.pdbx_strand_id
1 'polypeptide(L)'
;MPPTIPLLVIRPLGVSLEPASSMSKTSLSGPSPLPVTTPCRYIGLKGPAGVGKSAVAQTSAEKVKAGGKLGAAFFFSISGRSKPAEFFPTIAYQLSTGYPDYQDLIERKIRRDRTLVHKALASQFHELIVQPLQELDSIGKGIGKRVPIFVDGLDECDDKSAQCTIIEIVAAAANDGTLPLCWAFFSRPEPHIEATFAQPEIAALCHTVTLPVSRDADGDIELYLRAGFRTILRRRNIPTNPPWPSEDDIKLLVRAAGGLFIYVASALRFIDQTGLLGPEEPLRAVLAAISHSHDASTTPFSELDAFYTLILRHIPEGMLPSIRLLLAIVCHGDTPLDTTIVSNMLGLSGMEYQTICNQLGAVVRVRDPDGALNSDLKVDPSRPYFQNSELGPKEINKLRDSIYLRLGGTVSFYHKSFQDFLVDPRRSDLFWFKPLSIYQLLFEHFYKLRLDHERTYCLRDSALAPAPHALNSASFLSHPHTTELTNSIIKADVYCWAGHMCSRLADMPELDFTLLQKHGQADFRKALQVFVTLHSACGSRAYLTCQGCQKSICSTIIFRLRPGEFQRFSVIGFKEVRSCFYHIAAIADRGSRRL
;
A
#
# COMPACT_ATOMS: atom_id res chain seq x y z
N MET A 1 6.66 10.88 -20.93
CA MET A 1 7.55 9.75 -20.60
C MET A 1 7.90 9.85 -19.13
N PRO A 2 7.60 8.86 -18.27
CA PRO A 2 8.03 8.91 -16.88
C PRO A 2 9.56 8.76 -16.83
N PRO A 3 10.28 9.56 -16.04
CA PRO A 3 11.73 9.61 -16.08
C PRO A 3 12.34 8.38 -15.39
N THR A 4 13.14 7.66 -16.17
CA THR A 4 14.03 6.58 -15.72
C THR A 4 15.11 7.20 -14.84
N ILE A 5 15.07 6.94 -13.53
CA ILE A 5 16.23 7.15 -12.65
C ILE A 5 17.30 6.18 -13.16
N PRO A 6 18.54 6.61 -13.44
CA PRO A 6 19.58 5.70 -13.87
C PRO A 6 19.79 4.62 -12.80
N LEU A 7 19.68 3.36 -13.22
CA LEU A 7 19.91 2.17 -12.42
C LEU A 7 21.28 2.27 -11.72
N LEU A 8 21.26 2.57 -10.43
CA LEU A 8 22.44 2.52 -9.58
C LEU A 8 22.72 1.04 -9.30
N VAL A 9 23.76 0.51 -9.95
CA VAL A 9 24.27 -0.83 -9.67
C VAL A 9 24.87 -0.79 -8.26
N ILE A 10 24.09 -1.16 -7.25
CA ILE A 10 24.61 -1.45 -5.91
C ILE A 10 25.60 -2.62 -6.09
N ARG A 11 26.88 -2.35 -5.83
CA ARG A 11 27.93 -3.37 -5.88
C ARG A 11 27.73 -4.29 -4.67
N PRO A 12 27.75 -5.62 -4.84
CA PRO A 12 27.97 -6.51 -3.69
C PRO A 12 29.29 -6.11 -3.04
N LEU A 13 29.28 -5.98 -1.70
CA LEU A 13 30.44 -5.68 -0.88
C LEU A 13 31.70 -6.44 -1.35
N GLY A 14 32.73 -5.68 -1.73
CA GLY A 14 34.13 -6.08 -1.72
C GLY A 14 34.66 -6.87 -2.93
N VAL A 15 35.02 -6.17 -4.02
CA VAL A 15 36.29 -6.38 -4.76
C VAL A 15 36.65 -5.07 -5.48
N SER A 16 37.72 -4.40 -5.03
CA SER A 16 38.36 -3.30 -5.78
C SER A 16 39.27 -3.88 -6.85
N LEU A 17 39.10 -3.45 -8.11
CA LEU A 17 40.08 -3.65 -9.17
C LEU A 17 40.71 -2.29 -9.49
N GLU A 18 41.95 -2.10 -9.04
CA GLU A 18 42.87 -1.11 -9.62
C GLU A 18 43.97 -1.82 -10.43
N PRO A 19 44.60 -1.14 -11.41
CA PRO A 19 45.46 -1.77 -12.40
C PRO A 19 46.86 -2.05 -11.85
N ALA A 20 47.46 -3.12 -12.38
CA ALA A 20 48.75 -3.66 -11.96
C ALA A 20 49.93 -2.67 -12.09
N SER A 21 50.70 -2.52 -10.99
CA SER A 21 52.15 -2.36 -11.05
C SER A 21 52.85 -2.82 -9.75
N SER A 22 53.71 -3.84 -9.91
CA SER A 22 54.90 -4.23 -9.15
C SER A 22 55.04 -3.93 -7.64
N MET A 23 55.00 -4.97 -6.79
CA MET A 23 56.12 -5.51 -5.99
C MET A 23 55.70 -6.18 -4.67
N SER A 24 56.35 -7.33 -4.43
CA SER A 24 56.61 -8.08 -3.18
C SER A 24 55.48 -8.54 -2.25
N LYS A 25 55.44 -9.87 -2.12
CA LYS A 25 54.69 -10.75 -1.21
C LYS A 25 54.79 -10.35 0.27
N THR A 26 53.63 -10.20 0.92
CA THR A 26 53.42 -10.66 2.31
C THR A 26 51.96 -11.05 2.48
N SER A 27 51.75 -12.27 2.96
CA SER A 27 50.47 -12.98 3.09
C SER A 27 49.56 -12.38 4.16
N LEU A 28 48.33 -12.01 3.77
CA LEU A 28 47.17 -11.88 4.66
C LEU A 28 46.02 -12.64 4.00
N SER A 29 45.63 -13.75 4.63
CA SER A 29 44.54 -14.61 4.22
C SER A 29 43.20 -13.87 4.29
N GLY A 30 42.59 -13.59 3.15
CA GLY A 30 41.18 -13.20 3.06
C GLY A 30 40.25 -14.38 3.43
N PRO A 31 38.98 -14.10 3.78
CA PRO A 31 38.02 -15.15 4.08
C PRO A 31 37.80 -16.04 2.85
N SER A 32 37.87 -17.35 3.08
CA SER A 32 37.61 -18.39 2.09
C SER A 32 36.23 -18.19 1.44
N PRO A 33 36.07 -18.45 0.13
CA PRO A 33 34.74 -18.53 -0.47
C PRO A 33 33.92 -19.62 0.25
N LEU A 34 32.74 -19.24 0.75
CA LEU A 34 31.84 -20.16 1.46
C LEU A 34 31.43 -21.31 0.52
N PRO A 35 31.51 -22.58 0.97
CA PRO A 35 31.14 -23.72 0.16
C PRO A 35 29.62 -23.79 0.02
N VAL A 36 29.08 -23.39 -1.13
CA VAL A 36 27.67 -23.62 -1.47
C VAL A 36 27.53 -25.05 -2.03
N THR A 37 27.51 -26.04 -1.15
CA THR A 37 27.40 -27.47 -1.53
C THR A 37 25.97 -28.00 -1.54
N THR A 38 24.96 -27.18 -1.23
CA THR A 38 23.54 -27.54 -1.38
C THR A 38 22.86 -26.49 -2.25
N PRO A 39 22.13 -26.85 -3.33
CA PRO A 39 21.47 -25.86 -4.16
C PRO A 39 20.32 -25.22 -3.39
N CYS A 40 20.57 -24.02 -2.86
CA CYS A 40 19.59 -23.19 -2.18
C CYS A 40 18.42 -22.90 -3.14
N ARG A 41 17.25 -23.46 -2.85
CA ARG A 41 15.98 -23.20 -3.58
C ARG A 41 15.22 -22.01 -2.99
N TYR A 42 15.68 -21.48 -1.87
CA TYR A 42 14.94 -20.51 -1.08
C TYR A 42 15.89 -19.54 -0.37
N ILE A 43 15.79 -18.24 -0.68
CA ILE A 43 16.57 -17.18 -0.05
C ILE A 43 15.61 -16.26 0.71
N GLY A 44 15.87 -16.03 1.99
CA GLY A 44 15.16 -15.05 2.80
C GLY A 44 16.07 -13.87 3.12
N LEU A 45 15.83 -12.69 2.55
CA LEU A 45 16.52 -11.47 2.90
C LEU A 45 15.67 -10.63 3.85
N LYS A 46 16.13 -10.48 5.09
CA LYS A 46 15.44 -9.69 6.11
C LYS A 46 16.22 -8.45 6.49
N GLY A 47 15.52 -7.39 6.86
CA GLY A 47 16.14 -6.16 7.34
C GLY A 47 15.11 -5.08 7.67
N PRO A 48 15.48 -4.08 8.48
CA PRO A 48 14.57 -3.01 8.87
C PRO A 48 14.13 -2.15 7.68
N ALA A 49 13.17 -1.27 7.94
CA ALA A 49 12.68 -0.32 6.96
C ALA A 49 13.82 0.61 6.48
N GLY A 50 13.93 0.85 5.17
CA GLY A 50 14.81 1.89 4.63
C GLY A 50 16.27 1.50 4.36
N VAL A 51 16.67 0.24 4.58
CA VAL A 51 18.02 -0.27 4.27
C VAL A 51 18.24 -0.70 2.80
N GLY A 52 17.23 -0.53 1.94
CA GLY A 52 17.38 -0.79 0.50
C GLY A 52 17.00 -2.20 0.01
N LYS A 53 16.26 -3.00 0.80
CA LYS A 53 15.81 -4.35 0.41
C LYS A 53 15.12 -4.38 -0.97
N SER A 54 14.14 -3.51 -1.18
CA SER A 54 13.40 -3.41 -2.44
C SER A 54 14.30 -3.03 -3.61
N ALA A 55 15.30 -2.18 -3.39
CA ALA A 55 16.28 -1.82 -4.42
C ALA A 55 17.16 -3.02 -4.81
N VAL A 56 17.60 -3.82 -3.83
CA VAL A 56 18.33 -5.07 -4.08
C VAL A 56 17.44 -6.08 -4.81
N ALA A 57 16.19 -6.27 -4.39
CA ALA A 57 15.23 -7.16 -5.04
C ALA A 57 14.99 -6.75 -6.50
N GLN A 58 14.68 -5.48 -6.76
CA GLN A 58 14.45 -4.95 -8.09
C GLN A 58 15.69 -5.09 -8.97
N THR A 59 16.85 -4.62 -8.52
CA THR A 59 18.09 -4.68 -9.30
C THR A 59 18.49 -6.11 -9.63
N SER A 60 18.27 -7.05 -8.69
CA SER A 60 18.54 -8.47 -8.91
C SER A 60 17.59 -9.07 -9.93
N ALA A 61 16.29 -8.80 -9.80
CA ALA A 61 15.27 -9.27 -10.74
C ALA A 61 15.53 -8.74 -12.16
N GLU A 62 15.88 -7.46 -12.31
CA GLU A 62 16.20 -6.85 -13.61
C GLU A 62 17.45 -7.46 -14.25
N LYS A 63 18.53 -7.68 -13.47
CA LYS A 63 19.73 -8.38 -13.96
C LYS A 63 19.42 -9.79 -14.45
N VAL A 64 18.62 -10.54 -13.69
CA VAL A 64 18.19 -11.91 -14.06
C VAL A 64 17.26 -11.89 -15.29
N LYS A 65 16.40 -10.88 -15.40
CA LYS A 65 15.53 -10.67 -16.56
C LYS A 65 16.33 -10.37 -17.82
N ALA A 66 17.35 -9.51 -17.74
CA ALA A 66 18.24 -9.21 -18.86
C ALA A 66 19.00 -10.47 -19.34
N GLY A 67 19.27 -11.41 -18.44
CA GLY A 67 19.81 -12.73 -18.79
C GLY A 67 18.79 -13.75 -19.30
N GLY A 68 17.51 -13.38 -19.45
CA GLY A 68 16.43 -14.24 -19.96
C GLY A 68 16.02 -15.38 -19.03
N LYS A 69 16.35 -15.29 -17.73
CA LYS A 69 16.13 -16.39 -16.76
C LYS A 69 15.03 -16.12 -15.75
N LEU A 70 14.54 -14.88 -15.66
CA LEU A 70 13.56 -14.50 -14.65
C LEU A 70 12.24 -15.26 -14.88
N GLY A 71 11.75 -15.98 -13.87
CA GLY A 71 10.42 -16.57 -13.93
C GLY A 71 9.34 -15.53 -13.65
N ALA A 72 9.45 -14.89 -12.49
CA ALA A 72 8.53 -13.83 -12.08
C ALA A 72 9.17 -12.93 -11.02
N ALA A 73 8.64 -11.71 -10.90
CA ALA A 73 8.91 -10.84 -9.77
C ALA A 73 7.61 -10.18 -9.30
N PHE A 74 7.35 -10.26 -8.00
CA PHE A 74 6.17 -9.68 -7.36
C PHE A 74 6.63 -8.74 -6.25
N PHE A 75 6.12 -7.51 -6.29
CA PHE A 75 6.43 -6.48 -5.32
C PHE A 75 5.12 -6.04 -4.68
N PHE A 76 4.98 -6.30 -3.37
CA PHE A 76 3.86 -5.81 -2.59
C PHE A 76 3.90 -4.27 -2.48
N SER A 77 2.73 -3.66 -2.28
CA SER A 77 2.47 -2.20 -2.20
C SER A 77 2.84 -1.34 -3.41
N ILE A 78 3.57 -1.88 -4.39
CA ILE A 78 3.79 -1.21 -5.67
C ILE A 78 2.51 -1.37 -6.50
N SER A 79 2.02 -0.25 -7.04
CA SER A 79 0.79 -0.20 -7.86
C SER A 79 -0.46 -0.79 -7.19
N GLY A 80 -0.58 -0.71 -5.86
CA GLY A 80 -1.77 -1.16 -5.12
C GLY A 80 -1.88 -2.68 -4.93
N ARG A 81 -0.80 -3.43 -5.20
CA ARG A 81 -0.76 -4.89 -4.99
C ARG A 81 -0.47 -5.22 -3.52
N SER A 82 -1.51 -5.35 -2.72
CA SER A 82 -1.39 -5.73 -1.30
C SER A 82 -2.20 -6.98 -0.95
N LYS A 83 -3.07 -7.42 -1.86
CA LYS A 83 -4.01 -8.53 -1.65
C LYS A 83 -3.34 -9.89 -1.87
N PRO A 84 -3.46 -10.83 -0.92
CA PRO A 84 -2.91 -12.18 -1.08
C PRO A 84 -3.46 -12.91 -2.30
N ALA A 85 -4.76 -12.74 -2.60
CA ALA A 85 -5.44 -13.44 -3.69
C ALA A 85 -4.86 -13.12 -5.08
N GLU A 86 -4.13 -12.03 -5.24
CA GLU A 86 -3.49 -11.62 -6.50
C GLU A 86 -2.10 -12.24 -6.68
N PHE A 87 -1.49 -12.77 -5.62
CA PHE A 87 -0.10 -13.21 -5.60
C PHE A 87 0.19 -14.33 -6.59
N PHE A 88 -0.34 -15.54 -6.35
CA PHE A 88 -0.09 -16.70 -7.22
C PHE A 88 -0.64 -16.54 -8.64
N PRO A 89 -1.84 -15.96 -8.87
CA PRO A 89 -2.30 -15.65 -10.23
C PRO A 89 -1.34 -14.74 -10.99
N THR A 90 -0.73 -13.75 -10.33
CA THR A 90 0.24 -12.85 -10.97
C THR A 90 1.54 -13.59 -11.31
N ILE A 91 2.03 -14.47 -10.43
CA ILE A 91 3.20 -15.32 -10.71
C ILE A 91 2.92 -16.23 -11.91
N ALA A 92 1.77 -16.91 -11.94
CA ALA A 92 1.38 -17.76 -13.06
C ALA A 92 1.25 -16.97 -14.37
N TYR A 93 0.66 -15.78 -14.33
CA TYR A 93 0.62 -14.90 -15.49
C TYR A 93 2.02 -14.56 -16.00
N GLN A 94 2.94 -14.13 -15.13
CA GLN A 94 4.32 -13.81 -15.54
C GLN A 94 5.05 -15.00 -16.14
N LEU A 95 4.90 -16.21 -15.56
CA LEU A 95 5.44 -17.43 -16.14
C LEU A 95 4.86 -17.70 -17.54
N SER A 96 3.56 -17.52 -17.74
CA SER A 96 2.93 -17.70 -19.06
C SER A 96 3.48 -16.76 -20.13
N THR A 97 3.93 -15.56 -19.76
CA THR A 97 4.54 -14.62 -20.73
C THR A 97 5.94 -15.07 -21.19
N GLY A 98 6.63 -15.90 -20.41
CA GLY A 98 7.98 -16.39 -20.72
C GLY A 98 8.00 -17.80 -21.32
N TYR A 99 6.95 -18.60 -21.11
CA TYR A 99 6.92 -20.03 -21.45
C TYR A 99 5.63 -20.40 -22.21
N PRO A 100 5.67 -20.53 -23.55
CA PRO A 100 4.48 -20.78 -24.37
C PRO A 100 3.72 -22.06 -24.02
N ASP A 101 4.42 -23.17 -23.77
CA ASP A 101 3.76 -24.43 -23.40
C ASP A 101 3.03 -24.34 -22.04
N TYR A 102 3.55 -23.52 -21.12
CA TYR A 102 2.89 -23.23 -19.85
C TYR A 102 1.67 -22.32 -20.06
N GLN A 103 1.76 -21.33 -20.95
CA GLN A 103 0.63 -20.49 -21.34
C GLN A 103 -0.56 -21.33 -21.83
N ASP A 104 -0.33 -22.27 -22.75
CA ASP A 104 -1.38 -23.13 -23.30
C ASP A 104 -2.09 -23.98 -22.22
N LEU A 105 -1.35 -24.40 -21.19
CA LEU A 105 -1.92 -25.13 -20.06
C LEU A 105 -2.79 -24.23 -19.17
N ILE A 106 -2.27 -23.06 -18.80
CA ILE A 106 -2.96 -22.11 -17.94
C ILE A 106 -4.23 -21.58 -18.62
N GLU A 107 -4.17 -21.24 -19.90
CA GLU A 107 -5.34 -20.79 -20.65
C GLU A 107 -6.44 -21.85 -20.66
N ARG A 108 -6.10 -23.13 -20.87
CA ARG A 108 -7.06 -24.22 -20.80
C ARG A 108 -7.65 -24.40 -19.41
N LYS A 109 -6.83 -24.31 -18.35
CA LYS A 109 -7.31 -24.41 -16.96
C LYS A 109 -8.25 -23.26 -16.60
N ILE A 110 -7.87 -22.02 -16.89
CA ILE A 110 -8.71 -20.83 -16.62
C ILE A 110 -9.99 -20.84 -17.45
N ARG A 111 -9.94 -21.30 -18.71
CA ARG A 111 -11.14 -21.43 -19.56
C ARG A 111 -12.14 -22.43 -18.98
N ARG A 112 -11.66 -23.51 -18.36
CA ARG A 112 -12.48 -24.55 -17.72
C ARG A 112 -13.02 -24.10 -16.36
N ASP A 113 -12.18 -23.48 -15.54
CA ASP A 113 -12.54 -22.99 -14.22
C ASP A 113 -12.11 -21.53 -14.04
N ARG A 114 -13.05 -20.61 -14.26
CA ARG A 114 -12.81 -19.16 -14.09
C ARG A 114 -12.66 -18.77 -12.62
N THR A 115 -13.04 -19.62 -11.67
CA THR A 115 -12.95 -19.33 -10.24
C THR A 115 -11.55 -19.54 -9.67
N LEU A 116 -10.64 -20.17 -10.44
CA LEU A 116 -9.26 -20.46 -10.03
C LEU A 116 -8.55 -19.27 -9.38
N VAL A 117 -8.66 -18.09 -9.98
CA VAL A 117 -8.01 -16.86 -9.49
C VAL A 117 -8.61 -16.30 -8.19
N HIS A 118 -9.70 -16.88 -7.71
CA HIS A 118 -10.38 -16.51 -6.46
C HIS A 118 -10.42 -17.66 -5.43
N LYS A 119 -9.81 -18.81 -5.74
CA LYS A 119 -9.68 -19.92 -4.79
C LYS A 119 -8.71 -19.55 -3.65
N ALA A 120 -8.70 -20.40 -2.62
CA ALA A 120 -7.71 -20.31 -1.54
C ALA A 120 -6.27 -20.41 -2.09
N LEU A 121 -5.32 -19.78 -1.39
CA LEU A 121 -3.91 -19.66 -1.80
C LEU A 121 -3.27 -21.02 -2.15
N ALA A 122 -3.53 -22.06 -1.35
CA ALA A 122 -3.00 -23.39 -1.62
C ALA A 122 -3.53 -23.98 -2.93
N SER A 123 -4.83 -23.83 -3.21
CA SER A 123 -5.43 -24.27 -4.48
C SER A 123 -4.92 -23.46 -5.66
N GLN A 124 -4.79 -22.14 -5.51
CA GLN A 124 -4.19 -21.29 -6.54
C GLN A 124 -2.78 -21.75 -6.88
N PHE A 125 -1.92 -21.93 -5.88
CA PHE A 125 -0.55 -22.38 -6.09
C PHE A 125 -0.49 -23.75 -6.74
N HIS A 126 -1.28 -24.71 -6.25
CA HIS A 126 -1.29 -26.05 -6.80
C HIS A 126 -1.79 -26.09 -8.25
N GLU A 127 -2.96 -25.53 -8.54
CA GLU A 127 -3.62 -25.63 -9.84
C GLU A 127 -3.00 -24.69 -10.90
N LEU A 128 -2.45 -23.54 -10.48
CA LEU A 128 -1.84 -22.58 -11.39
C LEU A 128 -0.32 -22.73 -11.50
N ILE A 129 0.40 -23.29 -10.53
CA ILE A 129 1.87 -23.35 -10.59
C ILE A 129 2.35 -24.80 -10.55
N VAL A 130 2.02 -25.56 -9.51
CA VAL A 130 2.55 -26.92 -9.31
C VAL A 130 2.14 -27.87 -10.44
N GLN A 131 0.83 -28.03 -10.64
CA GLN A 131 0.28 -29.01 -11.57
C GLN A 131 0.69 -28.72 -13.02
N PRO A 132 0.60 -27.48 -13.55
CA PRO A 132 1.07 -27.20 -14.91
C PRO A 132 2.57 -27.48 -15.11
N LEU A 133 3.42 -27.16 -14.12
CA LEU A 133 4.86 -27.40 -14.25
C LEU A 133 5.18 -28.89 -14.23
N GLN A 134 4.49 -29.68 -13.41
CA GLN A 134 4.63 -31.14 -13.39
C GLN A 134 4.10 -31.79 -14.69
N GLU A 135 2.97 -31.30 -15.21
CA GLU A 135 2.43 -31.75 -16.50
C GLU A 135 3.46 -31.52 -17.62
N LEU A 136 4.09 -30.34 -17.67
CA LEU A 136 5.13 -30.04 -18.66
C LEU A 136 6.39 -30.90 -18.50
N ASP A 137 6.86 -31.10 -17.26
CA ASP A 137 8.04 -31.91 -17.00
C ASP A 137 7.82 -33.37 -17.44
N SER A 138 6.61 -33.91 -17.19
CA SER A 138 6.24 -35.28 -17.57
C SER A 138 6.25 -35.53 -19.09
N ILE A 139 6.12 -34.48 -19.90
CA ILE A 139 6.15 -34.55 -21.37
C ILE A 139 7.45 -33.99 -21.97
N GLY A 140 8.48 -33.77 -21.15
CA GLY A 140 9.79 -33.28 -21.58
C GLY A 140 9.81 -31.80 -22.01
N LYS A 141 8.81 -31.02 -21.60
CA LYS A 141 8.65 -29.58 -21.90
C LYS A 141 8.83 -28.68 -20.68
N GLY A 142 9.56 -29.15 -19.67
CA GLY A 142 9.82 -28.38 -18.44
C GLY A 142 10.50 -27.03 -18.71
N ILE A 143 10.28 -26.06 -17.82
CA ILE A 143 10.71 -24.65 -17.99
C ILE A 143 12.18 -24.38 -17.61
N GLY A 144 13.06 -25.38 -17.74
CA GLY A 144 14.47 -25.30 -17.33
C GLY A 144 14.70 -25.59 -15.85
N LYS A 145 15.92 -25.33 -15.35
CA LYS A 145 16.31 -25.54 -13.95
C LYS A 145 16.55 -24.19 -13.25
N ARG A 146 16.08 -24.06 -12.01
CA ARG A 146 16.31 -22.90 -11.12
C ARG A 146 15.78 -21.58 -11.68
N VAL A 147 14.51 -21.56 -12.03
CA VAL A 147 13.76 -20.39 -12.47
C VAL A 147 13.53 -19.45 -11.28
N PRO A 148 14.17 -18.26 -11.23
CA PRO A 148 14.09 -17.39 -10.06
C PRO A 148 12.75 -16.65 -9.98
N ILE A 149 12.20 -16.62 -8.75
CA ILE A 149 11.00 -15.89 -8.37
C ILE A 149 11.37 -14.91 -7.26
N PHE A 150 11.19 -13.61 -7.51
CA PHE A 150 11.47 -12.56 -6.53
C PHE A 150 10.16 -12.10 -5.87
N VAL A 151 10.15 -11.98 -4.55
CA VAL A 151 9.01 -11.53 -3.76
C VAL A 151 9.48 -10.44 -2.79
N ASP A 152 9.15 -9.19 -3.08
CA ASP A 152 9.52 -8.04 -2.25
C ASP A 152 8.33 -7.50 -1.47
N GLY A 153 8.57 -7.13 -0.22
CA GLY A 153 7.58 -6.49 0.65
C GLY A 153 6.55 -7.47 1.21
N LEU A 154 6.89 -8.74 1.47
CA LEU A 154 5.90 -9.71 2.01
C LEU A 154 5.20 -9.18 3.28
N ASP A 155 5.90 -8.42 4.12
CA ASP A 155 5.34 -7.75 5.31
C ASP A 155 4.30 -6.66 5.02
N GLU A 156 4.11 -6.31 3.75
CA GLU A 156 3.16 -5.33 3.24
C GLU A 156 1.93 -5.98 2.59
N CYS A 157 1.83 -7.31 2.64
CA CYS A 157 0.58 -8.03 2.34
C CYS A 157 -0.46 -7.76 3.43
N ASP A 158 -1.71 -7.48 3.05
CA ASP A 158 -2.77 -6.98 3.96
C ASP A 158 -3.22 -7.99 5.03
N ASP A 159 -2.86 -9.26 4.87
CA ASP A 159 -3.23 -10.35 5.78
C ASP A 159 -1.97 -11.03 6.34
N LYS A 160 -1.76 -10.87 7.66
CA LYS A 160 -0.64 -11.50 8.38
C LYS A 160 -0.67 -13.03 8.32
N SER A 161 -1.85 -13.64 8.36
CA SER A 161 -1.99 -15.09 8.23
C SER A 161 -1.58 -15.53 6.84
N ALA A 162 -1.99 -14.77 5.81
CA ALA A 162 -1.61 -15.06 4.43
C ALA A 162 -0.09 -14.94 4.21
N GLN A 163 0.60 -14.01 4.88
CA GLN A 163 2.06 -13.91 4.82
C GLN A 163 2.74 -15.22 5.24
N CYS A 164 2.33 -15.80 6.37
CA CYS A 164 2.83 -17.10 6.83
C CYS A 164 2.45 -18.23 5.87
N THR A 165 1.18 -18.29 5.46
CA THR A 165 0.67 -19.32 4.54
C THR A 165 1.40 -19.32 3.19
N ILE A 166 1.77 -18.15 2.65
CA ILE A 166 2.55 -18.05 1.42
C ILE A 166 3.92 -18.72 1.59
N ILE A 167 4.62 -18.44 2.69
CA ILE A 167 5.94 -19.03 2.99
C ILE A 167 5.81 -20.54 3.12
N GLU A 168 4.83 -21.03 3.89
CA GLU A 168 4.59 -22.45 4.14
C GLU A 168 4.28 -23.22 2.85
N ILE A 169 3.39 -22.69 2.00
CA ILE A 169 3.04 -23.28 0.70
C ILE A 169 4.29 -23.42 -0.19
N VAL A 170 5.08 -22.35 -0.28
CA VAL A 170 6.28 -22.33 -1.13
C VAL A 170 7.35 -23.27 -0.59
N ALA A 171 7.56 -23.29 0.72
CA ALA A 171 8.54 -24.15 1.38
C ALA A 171 8.18 -25.64 1.21
N ALA A 172 6.91 -26.02 1.38
CA ALA A 172 6.44 -27.38 1.18
C ALA A 172 6.77 -27.88 -0.25
N ALA A 173 6.48 -27.08 -1.27
CA ALA A 173 6.78 -27.46 -2.65
C ALA A 173 8.27 -27.43 -3.00
N ALA A 174 9.07 -26.59 -2.33
CA ALA A 174 10.52 -26.61 -2.50
C ALA A 174 11.15 -27.88 -1.92
N ASN A 175 10.56 -28.42 -0.84
CA ASN A 175 10.96 -29.68 -0.20
C ASN A 175 10.73 -30.89 -1.11
N ASP A 176 9.56 -30.94 -1.76
CA ASP A 176 9.19 -32.02 -2.69
C ASP A 176 10.17 -32.13 -3.87
N GLY A 177 10.87 -31.04 -4.19
CA GLY A 177 11.91 -30.97 -5.21
C GLY A 177 11.47 -31.22 -6.65
N THR A 178 10.17 -31.29 -6.86
CA THR A 178 9.53 -31.48 -8.17
C THR A 178 9.47 -30.20 -8.99
N LEU A 179 9.66 -29.03 -8.37
CA LEU A 179 9.56 -27.75 -9.06
C LEU A 179 10.93 -27.16 -9.42
N PRO A 180 11.06 -26.57 -10.63
CA PRO A 180 12.28 -25.91 -11.04
C PRO A 180 12.44 -24.50 -10.46
N LEU A 181 11.63 -24.09 -9.48
CA LEU A 181 11.57 -22.71 -9.00
C LEU A 181 12.59 -22.45 -7.88
N CYS A 182 13.13 -21.22 -7.84
CA CYS A 182 13.97 -20.73 -6.75
C CYS A 182 13.42 -19.41 -6.24
N TRP A 183 13.06 -19.35 -4.97
CA TRP A 183 12.35 -18.21 -4.39
C TRP A 183 13.30 -17.30 -3.62
N ALA A 184 13.13 -16.00 -3.77
CA ALA A 184 13.83 -14.98 -3.00
C ALA A 184 12.82 -14.03 -2.37
N PHE A 185 12.68 -14.08 -1.04
CA PHE A 185 11.78 -13.24 -0.26
C PHE A 185 12.54 -12.09 0.39
N PHE A 186 12.00 -10.88 0.28
CA PHE A 186 12.54 -9.68 0.89
C PHE A 186 11.46 -9.09 1.79
N SER A 187 11.72 -9.05 3.10
CA SER A 187 10.73 -8.57 4.07
C SER A 187 11.38 -7.92 5.28
N ARG A 188 10.55 -7.22 6.06
CA ARG A 188 10.91 -6.84 7.43
C ARG A 188 10.95 -8.08 8.34
N PRO A 189 11.74 -8.05 9.42
CA PRO A 189 11.73 -9.09 10.45
C PRO A 189 10.50 -8.94 11.35
N GLU A 190 9.30 -9.07 10.78
CA GLU A 190 8.07 -9.09 11.58
C GLU A 190 8.01 -10.39 12.40
N PRO A 191 7.57 -10.37 13.68
CA PRO A 191 7.69 -11.54 14.56
C PRO A 191 7.06 -12.82 14.00
N HIS A 192 5.90 -12.73 13.33
CA HIS A 192 5.23 -13.88 12.74
C HIS A 192 5.94 -14.39 11.48
N ILE A 193 6.53 -13.51 10.67
CA ILE A 193 7.35 -13.91 9.51
C ILE A 193 8.62 -14.61 9.98
N GLU A 194 9.31 -14.05 10.98
CA GLU A 194 10.51 -14.68 11.55
C GLU A 194 10.22 -16.03 12.18
N ALA A 195 9.10 -16.15 12.91
CA ALA A 195 8.67 -17.41 13.50
C ALA A 195 8.40 -18.47 12.42
N THR A 196 7.75 -18.11 11.31
CA THR A 196 7.55 -19.03 10.18
C THR A 196 8.89 -19.45 9.57
N PHE A 197 9.82 -18.53 9.34
CA PHE A 197 11.15 -18.86 8.82
C PHE A 197 11.99 -19.73 9.75
N ALA A 198 11.76 -19.64 11.06
CA ALA A 198 12.46 -20.42 12.06
C ALA A 198 11.91 -21.85 12.22
N GLN A 199 10.78 -22.19 11.58
CA GLN A 199 10.26 -23.58 11.59
C GLN A 199 11.33 -24.52 11.00
N PRO A 200 11.66 -25.65 11.63
CA PRO A 200 12.78 -26.51 11.23
C PRO A 200 12.74 -26.94 9.77
N GLU A 201 11.55 -27.25 9.26
CA GLU A 201 11.30 -27.71 7.89
C GLU A 201 11.59 -26.61 6.86
N ILE A 202 11.37 -25.35 7.23
CA ILE A 202 11.57 -24.18 6.37
C ILE A 202 13.01 -23.69 6.49
N ALA A 203 13.55 -23.63 7.72
CA ALA A 203 14.92 -23.21 8.01
C ALA A 203 15.95 -24.11 7.30
N ALA A 204 15.67 -25.41 7.17
CA ALA A 204 16.54 -26.35 6.44
C ALA A 204 16.64 -26.06 4.93
N LEU A 205 15.63 -25.40 4.35
CA LEU A 205 15.56 -25.07 2.92
C LEU A 205 16.02 -23.63 2.63
N CYS A 206 15.94 -22.76 3.64
CA CYS A 206 16.11 -21.32 3.52
C CYS A 206 17.54 -20.85 3.84
N HIS A 207 18.17 -20.14 2.91
CA HIS A 207 19.34 -19.33 3.22
C HIS A 207 18.89 -17.92 3.64
N THR A 208 19.05 -17.60 4.93
CA THR A 208 18.69 -16.29 5.46
C THR A 208 19.86 -15.31 5.41
N VAL A 209 19.64 -14.14 4.81
CA VAL A 209 20.57 -13.01 4.77
C VAL A 209 19.95 -11.85 5.54
N THR A 210 20.72 -11.25 6.45
CA THR A 210 20.27 -10.06 7.18
C THR A 210 20.95 -8.82 6.60
N LEU A 211 20.16 -7.82 6.21
CA LEU A 211 20.64 -6.45 5.94
C LEU A 211 20.41 -5.61 7.20
N PRO A 212 21.44 -5.38 8.04
CA PRO A 212 21.31 -4.52 9.21
C PRO A 212 21.30 -3.03 8.81
N VAL A 213 20.90 -2.17 9.74
CA VAL A 213 21.31 -0.76 9.68
C VAL A 213 22.80 -0.73 10.01
N SER A 214 23.64 -0.41 9.03
CA SER A 214 25.11 -0.39 9.19
C SER A 214 25.73 0.75 8.42
N ARG A 215 26.79 1.32 9.00
CA ARG A 215 27.64 2.32 8.35
C ARG A 215 28.53 1.74 7.24
N ASP A 216 28.53 0.41 7.06
CA ASP A 216 29.15 -0.21 5.88
C ASP A 216 28.51 0.28 4.57
N ALA A 217 27.25 0.75 4.64
CA ALA A 217 26.54 1.35 3.51
C ALA A 217 26.89 2.82 3.26
N ASP A 218 27.71 3.48 4.10
CA ASP A 218 27.99 4.92 4.01
C ASP A 218 28.58 5.32 2.65
N GLY A 219 29.45 4.48 2.07
CA GLY A 219 30.00 4.73 0.73
C GLY A 219 28.95 4.69 -0.39
N ASP A 220 28.01 3.74 -0.32
CA ASP A 220 26.91 3.65 -1.28
C ASP A 220 25.89 4.79 -1.08
N ILE A 221 25.66 5.20 0.16
CA ILE A 221 24.83 6.36 0.52
C ILE A 221 25.44 7.66 -0.01
N GLU A 222 26.76 7.84 0.13
CA GLU A 222 27.47 8.98 -0.42
C GLU A 222 27.35 9.04 -1.95
N LEU A 223 27.56 7.90 -2.62
CA LEU A 223 27.40 7.78 -4.06
C LEU A 223 25.97 8.15 -4.49
N TYR A 224 24.96 7.66 -3.76
CA TYR A 224 23.56 7.96 -4.00
C TYR A 224 23.25 9.45 -3.81
N LEU A 225 23.73 10.08 -2.73
CA LEU A 225 23.58 11.51 -2.47
C LEU A 225 24.19 12.35 -3.60
N ARG A 226 25.42 12.07 -4.00
CA ARG A 226 26.12 12.78 -5.08
C ARG A 226 25.39 12.67 -6.42
N ALA A 227 24.85 11.49 -6.73
CA ALA A 227 24.04 11.28 -7.92
C ALA A 227 22.70 12.05 -7.85
N GLY A 228 22.06 12.05 -6.68
CA GLY A 228 20.83 12.78 -6.39
C GLY A 228 21.00 14.29 -6.57
N PHE A 229 22.00 14.89 -5.92
CA PHE A 229 22.29 16.32 -6.08
C PHE A 229 22.61 16.70 -7.52
N ARG A 230 23.43 15.90 -8.23
CA ARG A 230 23.66 16.12 -9.67
C ARG A 230 22.37 16.12 -10.49
N THR A 231 21.43 15.24 -10.15
CA THR A 231 20.14 15.16 -10.82
C THR A 231 19.31 16.42 -10.55
N ILE A 232 19.24 16.88 -9.30
CA ILE A 232 18.54 18.11 -8.91
C ILE A 232 19.13 19.32 -9.64
N LEU A 233 20.45 19.51 -9.59
CA LEU A 233 21.14 20.62 -10.23
C LEU A 233 20.92 20.65 -11.74
N ARG A 234 21.05 19.48 -12.41
CA ARG A 234 20.78 19.35 -13.84
C ARG A 234 19.33 19.69 -14.20
N ARG A 235 18.36 19.19 -13.44
CA ARG A 235 16.93 19.46 -13.70
C ARG A 235 16.55 20.92 -13.50
N ARG A 236 17.18 21.60 -12.53
CA ARG A 236 16.93 23.00 -12.20
C ARG A 236 17.84 23.98 -12.96
N ASN A 237 18.70 23.50 -13.85
CA ASN A 237 19.70 24.29 -14.58
C ASN A 237 20.59 25.16 -13.66
N ILE A 238 20.95 24.63 -12.48
CA ILE A 238 21.81 25.33 -11.52
C ILE A 238 23.28 25.00 -11.83
N PRO A 239 24.16 26.00 -11.98
CA PRO A 239 25.59 25.77 -12.21
C PRO A 239 26.24 24.98 -11.07
N THR A 240 27.18 24.11 -11.41
CA THR A 240 27.97 23.34 -10.43
C THR A 240 29.24 24.06 -9.97
N ASN A 241 29.36 25.36 -10.25
CA ASN A 241 30.53 26.16 -9.86
C ASN A 241 30.06 27.37 -9.04
N PRO A 242 30.43 27.47 -7.76
CA PRO A 242 31.26 26.50 -7.00
C PRO A 242 30.58 25.14 -6.81
N PRO A 243 31.35 24.06 -6.51
CA PRO A 243 30.78 22.75 -6.21
C PRO A 243 29.74 22.84 -5.10
N TRP A 244 28.54 22.31 -5.38
CA TRP A 244 27.44 22.28 -4.43
C TRP A 244 26.75 20.90 -4.43
N PRO A 245 26.37 20.37 -3.25
CA PRO A 245 26.72 20.84 -1.91
C PRO A 245 28.22 20.76 -1.61
N SER A 246 28.65 21.34 -0.48
CA SER A 246 30.04 21.20 -0.06
C SER A 246 30.35 19.75 0.35
N GLU A 247 31.63 19.38 0.32
CA GLU A 247 32.09 18.07 0.76
C GLU A 247 31.74 17.77 2.22
N ASP A 248 31.73 18.79 3.07
CA ASP A 248 31.39 18.66 4.49
C ASP A 248 29.89 18.46 4.69
N ASP A 249 29.04 19.10 3.88
CA ASP A 249 27.59 18.88 3.89
C ASP A 249 27.26 17.43 3.50
N ILE A 250 27.92 16.90 2.47
CA ILE A 250 27.74 15.51 2.04
C ILE A 250 28.13 14.56 3.18
N LYS A 251 29.31 14.75 3.79
CA LYS A 251 29.76 13.93 4.94
C LYS A 251 28.82 14.04 6.13
N LEU A 252 28.22 15.20 6.39
CA LEU A 252 27.26 15.38 7.47
C LEU A 252 25.97 14.60 7.19
N LEU A 253 25.44 14.66 5.96
CA LEU A 253 24.27 13.90 5.55
C LEU A 253 24.51 12.38 5.59
N VAL A 254 25.69 11.91 5.17
CA VAL A 254 26.06 10.49 5.25
C VAL A 254 26.09 10.02 6.71
N ARG A 255 26.71 10.81 7.60
CA ARG A 255 26.73 10.51 9.04
C ARG A 255 25.33 10.46 9.64
N ALA A 256 24.47 11.43 9.32
CA ALA A 256 23.10 11.47 9.81
C ALA A 256 22.24 10.32 9.27
N ALA A 257 22.49 9.87 8.05
CA ALA A 257 21.78 8.72 7.48
C ALA A 257 22.04 7.42 8.26
N GLY A 258 23.24 7.25 8.83
CA GLY A 258 23.57 6.11 9.68
C GLY A 258 23.30 4.74 9.03
N GLY A 259 23.47 4.61 7.72
CA GLY A 259 23.15 3.39 6.97
C GLY A 259 21.72 3.30 6.40
N LEU A 260 20.88 4.32 6.59
CA LEU A 260 19.49 4.35 6.10
C LEU A 260 19.37 5.12 4.78
N PHE A 261 19.19 4.39 3.67
CA PHE A 261 18.89 4.99 2.36
C PHE A 261 17.61 5.84 2.36
N ILE A 262 16.62 5.48 3.17
CA ILE A 262 15.36 6.26 3.25
C ILE A 262 15.57 7.69 3.75
N TYR A 263 16.58 7.92 4.62
CA TYR A 263 16.93 9.25 5.09
C TYR A 263 17.33 10.13 3.91
N VAL A 264 18.37 9.71 3.17
CA VAL A 264 18.91 10.47 2.06
C VAL A 264 17.93 10.59 0.89
N ALA A 265 17.12 9.56 0.63
CA ALA A 265 16.07 9.62 -0.39
C ALA A 265 15.01 10.67 -0.04
N SER A 266 14.60 10.75 1.23
CA SER A 266 13.60 11.72 1.69
C SER A 266 14.18 13.14 1.76
N ALA A 267 15.44 13.29 2.19
CA ALA A 267 16.17 14.55 2.19
C ALA A 267 16.31 15.13 0.77
N LEU A 268 16.72 14.32 -0.21
CA LEU A 268 16.80 14.75 -1.61
C LEU A 268 15.44 15.19 -2.16
N ARG A 269 14.35 14.48 -1.83
CA ARG A 269 12.99 14.90 -2.23
C ARG A 269 12.59 16.22 -1.59
N PHE A 270 12.86 16.39 -0.29
CA PHE A 270 12.59 17.65 0.41
C PHE A 270 13.33 18.82 -0.22
N ILE A 271 14.62 18.63 -0.54
CA ILE A 271 15.48 19.64 -1.18
C ILE A 271 15.01 19.95 -2.61
N ASP A 272 14.50 18.96 -3.34
CA ASP A 272 14.00 19.15 -4.71
C ASP A 272 12.58 19.75 -4.79
N GLN A 273 11.87 19.95 -3.69
CA GLN A 273 10.45 20.37 -3.73
C GLN A 273 10.21 21.85 -3.45
N THR A 274 11.15 22.54 -2.82
CA THR A 274 10.97 23.96 -2.50
C THR A 274 11.20 24.77 -3.78
N GLY A 275 10.08 25.24 -4.35
CA GLY A 275 9.95 25.59 -5.77
C GLY A 275 10.15 27.07 -6.15
N LEU A 276 10.78 27.89 -5.32
CA LEU A 276 11.05 29.30 -5.66
C LEU A 276 12.40 29.81 -5.12
N LEU A 277 12.80 29.33 -3.95
CA LEU A 277 14.12 29.54 -3.36
C LEU A 277 14.97 28.31 -3.72
N GLY A 278 16.23 28.51 -4.12
CA GLY A 278 17.11 27.42 -4.58
C GLY A 278 17.22 26.27 -3.56
N PRO A 279 17.81 25.12 -3.94
CA PRO A 279 17.92 23.94 -3.07
C PRO A 279 18.79 24.17 -1.81
N GLU A 280 19.40 25.35 -1.69
CA GLU A 280 20.29 25.78 -0.61
C GLU A 280 19.57 25.97 0.73
N GLU A 281 18.40 26.61 0.75
CA GLU A 281 17.67 26.86 2.00
C GLU A 281 17.10 25.57 2.61
N PRO A 282 16.45 24.67 1.84
CA PRO A 282 16.03 23.38 2.35
C PRO A 282 17.20 22.55 2.84
N LEU A 283 18.33 22.54 2.11
CA LEU A 283 19.54 21.86 2.56
C LEU A 283 20.02 22.43 3.90
N ARG A 284 20.07 23.76 4.05
CA ARG A 284 20.45 24.42 5.31
C ARG A 284 19.53 24.01 6.46
N ALA A 285 18.22 23.90 6.22
CA ALA A 285 17.27 23.43 7.23
C ALA A 285 17.56 21.99 7.67
N VAL A 286 17.89 21.09 6.73
CA VAL A 286 18.30 19.72 7.06
C VAL A 286 19.60 19.70 7.87
N LEU A 287 20.62 20.44 7.44
CA LEU A 287 21.91 20.50 8.13
C LEU A 287 21.80 21.10 9.55
N ALA A 288 20.96 22.12 9.72
CA ALA A 288 20.67 22.70 11.02
C ALA A 288 19.96 21.70 11.95
N ALA A 289 19.00 20.92 11.43
CA ALA A 289 18.33 19.89 12.21
C ALA A 289 19.31 18.81 12.72
N ILE A 290 20.25 18.38 11.86
CA ILE A 290 21.32 17.44 12.24
C ILE A 290 22.26 18.06 13.29
N SER A 291 22.53 19.36 13.20
CA SER A 291 23.43 20.03 14.15
C SER A 291 22.79 20.20 15.53
N HIS A 292 21.45 20.29 15.59
CA HIS A 292 20.69 20.44 16.82
C HIS A 292 20.28 19.10 17.46
N SER A 293 20.47 17.96 16.79
CA SER A 293 20.30 16.63 17.41
C SER A 293 21.49 16.35 18.34
N HIS A 294 21.48 16.99 19.52
CA HIS A 294 22.60 16.91 20.47
C HIS A 294 22.60 15.68 21.39
N ASP A 295 21.63 14.78 21.28
CA ASP A 295 21.60 13.57 22.09
C ASP A 295 21.95 12.34 21.27
N ALA A 296 22.94 11.59 21.76
CA ALA A 296 23.23 10.21 21.40
C ALA A 296 22.02 9.33 21.77
N SER A 297 20.94 9.48 21.01
CA SER A 297 19.71 8.73 21.19
C SER A 297 19.96 7.26 20.89
N THR A 298 19.41 6.40 21.73
CA THR A 298 19.61 4.96 21.80
C THR A 298 18.97 4.15 20.66
N THR A 299 18.32 4.78 19.68
CA THR A 299 17.55 4.09 18.62
C THR A 299 18.14 4.30 17.22
N PRO A 300 18.14 3.27 16.34
CA PRO A 300 18.70 3.37 14.98
C PRO A 300 17.99 4.34 14.02
N PHE A 301 16.87 4.95 14.43
CA PHE A 301 16.01 5.78 13.57
C PHE A 301 15.90 7.24 14.04
N SER A 302 16.61 7.64 15.08
CA SER A 302 16.45 8.96 15.69
C SER A 302 16.67 10.13 14.74
N GLU A 303 17.72 10.07 13.93
CA GLU A 303 18.00 11.09 12.92
C GLU A 303 16.90 11.15 11.86
N LEU A 304 16.37 9.98 11.48
CA LEU A 304 15.23 9.89 10.57
C LEU A 304 13.96 10.49 11.18
N ASP A 305 13.73 10.28 12.48
CA ASP A 305 12.59 10.82 13.22
C ASP A 305 12.70 12.34 13.41
N ALA A 306 13.91 12.84 13.68
CA ALA A 306 14.21 14.26 13.71
C ALA A 306 13.96 14.90 12.34
N PHE A 307 14.35 14.23 11.25
CA PHE A 307 14.09 14.70 9.89
C PHE A 307 12.60 14.68 9.52
N TYR A 308 11.83 13.66 9.92
CA TYR A 308 10.38 13.67 9.74
C TYR A 308 9.70 14.78 10.55
N THR A 309 10.16 15.01 11.77
CA THR A 309 9.70 16.13 12.60
C THR A 309 10.00 17.48 11.94
N LEU A 310 11.18 17.62 11.32
CA LEU A 310 11.56 18.79 10.55
C LEU A 310 10.55 19.04 9.41
N ILE A 311 10.25 18.03 8.59
CA ILE A 311 9.27 18.15 7.50
C ILE A 311 7.93 18.64 8.04
N LEU A 312 7.46 18.06 9.14
CA LEU A 312 6.16 18.41 9.70
C LEU A 312 6.13 19.81 10.34
N ARG A 313 7.25 20.29 10.89
CA ARG A 313 7.39 21.65 11.44
C ARG A 313 7.48 22.73 10.36
N HIS A 314 7.90 22.41 9.15
CA HIS A 314 7.90 23.35 8.02
C HIS A 314 6.51 23.65 7.47
N ILE A 315 5.50 22.89 7.89
CA ILE A 315 4.12 23.09 7.46
C ILE A 315 3.55 24.34 8.15
N PRO A 316 2.92 25.27 7.39
CA PRO A 316 2.22 26.40 7.98
C PRO A 316 1.11 25.97 8.96
N GLU A 317 0.99 26.62 10.12
CA GLU A 317 0.04 26.23 11.18
C GLU A 317 -1.41 26.11 10.68
N GLY A 318 -1.83 27.01 9.80
CA GLY A 318 -3.17 26.98 9.19
C GLY A 318 -3.48 25.73 8.35
N MET A 319 -2.46 25.00 7.90
CA MET A 319 -2.61 23.77 7.10
C MET A 319 -2.56 22.48 7.93
N LEU A 320 -2.12 22.56 9.19
CA LEU A 320 -1.95 21.39 10.06
C LEU A 320 -3.23 20.55 10.24
N PRO A 321 -4.44 21.13 10.41
CA PRO A 321 -5.65 20.31 10.52
C PRO A 321 -5.89 19.45 9.27
N SER A 322 -5.84 20.04 8.07
CA SER A 322 -6.05 19.32 6.81
C SER A 322 -4.96 18.28 6.55
N ILE A 323 -3.71 18.58 6.91
CA ILE A 323 -2.61 17.61 6.80
C ILE A 323 -2.80 16.45 7.76
N ARG A 324 -3.21 16.71 9.01
CA ARG A 324 -3.55 15.63 9.95
C ARG A 324 -4.66 14.76 9.37
N LEU A 325 -5.74 15.35 8.86
CA LEU A 325 -6.81 14.57 8.22
C LEU A 325 -6.30 13.73 7.04
N LEU A 326 -5.47 14.30 6.16
CA LEU A 326 -4.84 13.58 5.04
C LEU A 326 -3.99 12.40 5.52
N LEU A 327 -3.09 12.63 6.48
CA LEU A 327 -2.21 11.60 7.03
C LEU A 327 -3.02 10.48 7.67
N ALA A 328 -4.14 10.79 8.34
CA ALA A 328 -5.08 9.78 8.85
C ALA A 328 -5.60 8.87 7.74
N ILE A 329 -6.12 9.50 6.68
CA ILE A 329 -6.76 8.82 5.57
C ILE A 329 -5.76 7.88 4.91
N VAL A 330 -4.54 8.36 4.67
CA VAL A 330 -3.46 7.56 4.07
C VAL A 330 -2.95 6.46 5.03
N CYS A 331 -2.81 6.73 6.32
CA CYS A 331 -2.40 5.74 7.32
C CYS A 331 -3.41 4.59 7.51
N HIS A 332 -4.69 4.87 7.32
CA HIS A 332 -5.79 3.90 7.50
C HIS A 332 -6.34 3.34 6.19
N GLY A 333 -5.81 3.75 5.04
CA GLY A 333 -6.13 3.19 3.73
C GLY A 333 -5.43 1.84 3.53
N ASP A 334 -6.16 0.83 3.05
CA ASP A 334 -5.58 -0.48 2.73
C ASP A 334 -4.86 -0.49 1.37
N THR A 335 -5.06 0.56 0.57
CA THR A 335 -4.52 0.68 -0.79
C THR A 335 -4.23 2.15 -1.08
N PRO A 336 -3.39 2.47 -2.10
CA PRO A 336 -3.25 3.83 -2.58
C PRO A 336 -4.63 4.43 -2.87
N LEU A 337 -4.93 5.55 -2.21
CA LEU A 337 -6.27 6.14 -2.25
C LEU A 337 -6.39 7.09 -3.43
N ASP A 338 -7.57 7.13 -4.04
CA ASP A 338 -7.85 8.02 -5.14
C ASP A 338 -7.82 9.49 -4.68
N THR A 339 -7.05 10.33 -5.38
CA THR A 339 -6.86 11.74 -4.99
C THR A 339 -8.15 12.54 -5.03
N THR A 340 -9.06 12.22 -5.95
CA THR A 340 -10.37 12.88 -6.06
C THR A 340 -11.25 12.53 -4.87
N ILE A 341 -11.25 11.25 -4.46
CA ILE A 341 -11.96 10.84 -3.24
C ILE A 341 -11.39 11.57 -2.03
N VAL A 342 -10.07 11.52 -1.84
CA VAL A 342 -9.43 12.10 -0.67
C VAL A 342 -9.61 13.62 -0.63
N SER A 343 -9.49 14.34 -1.75
CA SER A 343 -9.69 15.80 -1.79
C SER A 343 -11.11 16.19 -1.37
N ASN A 344 -12.13 15.49 -1.88
CA ASN A 344 -13.53 15.73 -1.51
C ASN A 344 -13.83 15.32 -0.06
N MET A 345 -13.22 14.23 0.43
CA MET A 345 -13.29 13.85 1.85
C MET A 345 -12.65 14.89 2.77
N LEU A 346 -11.72 15.69 2.28
CA LEU A 346 -11.14 16.79 3.06
C LEU A 346 -11.88 18.11 2.84
N GLY A 347 -12.83 18.16 1.90
CA GLY A 347 -13.51 19.40 1.51
C GLY A 347 -12.58 20.38 0.76
N LEU A 348 -11.48 19.91 0.19
CA LEU A 348 -10.44 20.76 -0.42
C LEU A 348 -10.63 20.88 -1.92
N SER A 349 -10.44 22.08 -2.45
CA SER A 349 -10.28 22.29 -3.89
C SER A 349 -9.03 21.58 -4.41
N GLY A 350 -8.96 21.38 -5.73
CA GLY A 350 -7.80 20.74 -6.36
C GLY A 350 -6.48 21.45 -6.04
N MET A 351 -6.49 22.79 -6.02
CA MET A 351 -5.30 23.58 -5.69
C MET A 351 -4.88 23.45 -4.23
N GLU A 352 -5.83 23.51 -3.29
CA GLU A 352 -5.54 23.35 -1.86
C GLU A 352 -4.99 21.95 -1.56
N TYR A 353 -5.60 20.92 -2.15
CA TYR A 353 -5.16 19.54 -2.00
C TYR A 353 -3.75 19.32 -2.55
N GLN A 354 -3.46 19.85 -3.75
CA GLN A 354 -2.11 19.80 -4.32
C GLN A 354 -1.10 20.56 -3.46
N THR A 355 -1.47 21.74 -2.95
CA THR A 355 -0.59 22.51 -2.05
C THR A 355 -0.25 21.71 -0.81
N ILE A 356 -1.24 21.08 -0.17
CA ILE A 356 -1.06 20.18 0.97
C ILE A 356 -0.14 19.00 0.64
N CYS A 357 -0.38 18.34 -0.49
CA CYS A 357 0.45 17.20 -0.91
C CYS A 357 1.90 17.63 -1.21
N ASN A 358 2.09 18.82 -1.78
CA ASN A 358 3.41 19.37 -2.07
C ASN A 358 4.19 19.69 -0.79
N GLN A 359 3.53 20.21 0.27
CA GLN A 359 4.16 20.40 1.58
C GLN A 359 4.67 19.08 2.18
N LEU A 360 4.01 17.97 1.86
CA LEU A 360 4.38 16.63 2.31
C LEU A 360 5.19 15.84 1.28
N GLY A 361 5.60 16.45 0.17
CA GLY A 361 6.12 15.69 -0.97
C GLY A 361 7.39 14.88 -0.67
N ALA A 362 8.09 15.17 0.42
CA ALA A 362 9.27 14.43 0.86
C ALA A 362 8.91 13.00 1.32
N VAL A 363 7.66 12.80 1.75
CA VAL A 363 7.17 11.57 2.41
C VAL A 363 5.85 11.05 1.82
N VAL A 364 5.04 11.91 1.21
CA VAL A 364 3.81 11.57 0.50
C VAL A 364 4.08 11.59 -1.01
N ARG A 365 3.64 10.53 -1.68
CA ARG A 365 3.67 10.37 -3.13
C ARG A 365 2.27 10.54 -3.67
N VAL A 366 2.10 11.51 -4.56
CA VAL A 366 0.96 11.61 -5.48
C VAL A 366 1.40 11.07 -6.83
N ARG A 367 0.68 10.10 -7.37
CA ARG A 367 0.86 9.64 -8.76
C ARG A 367 -0.29 10.19 -9.59
N ASP A 368 0.04 10.77 -10.73
CA ASP A 368 -0.96 11.17 -11.70
C ASP A 368 -1.70 9.95 -12.27
N PRO A 369 -2.92 10.13 -12.79
CA PRO A 369 -3.65 9.07 -13.48
C PRO A 369 -2.79 8.45 -14.60
N ASP A 370 -2.75 7.12 -14.64
CA ASP A 370 -2.22 6.36 -15.77
C ASP A 370 -3.20 6.48 -16.94
N GLY A 371 -3.10 7.59 -17.68
CA GLY A 371 -4.06 7.92 -18.73
C GLY A 371 -4.16 6.84 -19.81
N ALA A 372 -5.27 6.12 -19.84
CA ALA A 372 -6.22 6.00 -20.96
C ALA A 372 -7.21 4.85 -20.74
N LEU A 373 -8.50 5.16 -20.87
CA LEU A 373 -9.51 4.18 -21.26
C LEU A 373 -10.61 4.94 -22.02
N ASN A 374 -10.74 4.67 -23.32
CA ASN A 374 -11.92 5.04 -24.09
C ASN A 374 -13.02 4.06 -23.74
N SER A 375 -14.12 4.56 -23.22
CA SER A 375 -15.34 3.77 -23.07
C SER A 375 -16.38 4.40 -23.98
N ASP A 376 -16.67 3.72 -25.09
CA ASP A 376 -17.82 3.98 -25.99
C ASP A 376 -19.15 3.61 -25.30
N LEU A 377 -19.37 4.13 -24.11
CA LEU A 377 -20.61 3.98 -23.37
C LEU A 377 -21.53 5.12 -23.80
N LYS A 378 -22.59 4.79 -24.57
CA LYS A 378 -23.67 5.71 -24.89
C LYS A 378 -24.55 5.91 -23.65
N VAL A 379 -24.15 6.82 -22.77
CA VAL A 379 -24.88 7.17 -21.54
C VAL A 379 -25.14 8.67 -21.55
N ASP A 380 -26.30 9.10 -21.06
CA ASP A 380 -26.62 10.51 -20.90
C ASP A 380 -25.81 11.09 -19.72
N PRO A 381 -24.80 11.95 -19.98
CA PRO A 381 -23.95 12.49 -18.93
C PRO A 381 -24.68 13.52 -18.05
N SER A 382 -25.84 14.02 -18.49
CA SER A 382 -26.62 15.03 -17.76
C SER A 382 -27.46 14.45 -16.62
N ARG A 383 -27.62 13.12 -16.57
CA ARG A 383 -28.39 12.42 -15.55
C ARG A 383 -27.48 11.75 -14.52
N PRO A 384 -27.85 11.74 -13.24
CA PRO A 384 -27.10 11.04 -12.21
C PRO A 384 -27.15 9.51 -12.40
N TYR A 385 -26.18 8.79 -11.85
CA TYR A 385 -25.99 7.35 -12.12
C TYR A 385 -27.22 6.49 -11.76
N PHE A 386 -27.93 6.82 -10.68
CA PHE A 386 -29.11 6.08 -10.23
C PHE A 386 -30.35 6.29 -11.10
N GLN A 387 -30.36 7.28 -12.00
CA GLN A 387 -31.43 7.49 -12.99
C GLN A 387 -31.11 6.84 -14.34
N ASN A 388 -29.92 6.28 -14.52
CA ASN A 388 -29.54 5.55 -15.72
C ASN A 388 -29.94 4.08 -15.57
N SER A 389 -31.25 3.80 -15.68
CA SER A 389 -31.84 2.45 -15.53
C SER A 389 -31.31 1.40 -16.52
N GLU A 390 -30.60 1.85 -17.56
CA GLU A 390 -29.97 1.01 -18.57
C GLU A 390 -28.61 0.44 -18.12
N LEU A 391 -28.02 0.97 -17.03
CA LEU A 391 -26.71 0.55 -16.55
C LEU A 391 -26.82 -0.53 -15.47
N GLY A 392 -26.30 -1.72 -15.79
CA GLY A 392 -26.10 -2.77 -14.80
C GLY A 392 -24.89 -2.49 -13.87
N PRO A 393 -24.76 -3.23 -12.75
CA PRO A 393 -23.64 -3.06 -11.82
C PRO A 393 -22.25 -3.21 -12.47
N LYS A 394 -22.12 -4.03 -13.51
CA LYS A 394 -20.83 -4.24 -14.22
C LYS A 394 -20.45 -3.03 -15.06
N GLU A 395 -21.41 -2.43 -15.75
CA GLU A 395 -21.24 -1.22 -16.55
C GLU A 395 -20.89 -0.03 -15.65
N ILE A 396 -21.56 0.08 -14.50
CA ILE A 396 -21.26 1.10 -13.48
C ILE A 396 -19.83 0.95 -12.94
N ASN A 397 -19.38 -0.26 -12.63
CA ASN A 397 -18.00 -0.48 -12.19
C ASN A 397 -16.99 -0.06 -13.27
N LYS A 398 -17.21 -0.45 -14.54
CA LYS A 398 -16.34 -0.01 -15.65
C LYS A 398 -16.30 1.50 -15.80
N LEU A 399 -17.44 2.17 -15.66
CA LEU A 399 -17.53 3.62 -15.71
C LEU A 399 -16.78 4.26 -14.54
N ARG A 400 -16.98 3.77 -13.32
CA ARG A 400 -16.26 4.21 -12.12
C ARG A 400 -14.74 4.06 -12.28
N ASP A 401 -14.29 2.89 -12.71
CA ASP A 401 -12.87 2.62 -12.93
C ASP A 401 -12.31 3.55 -14.01
N SER A 402 -13.06 3.82 -15.09
CA SER A 402 -12.68 4.82 -16.10
C SER A 402 -12.65 6.25 -15.56
N ILE A 403 -13.54 6.63 -14.63
CA ILE A 403 -13.54 7.96 -14.01
C ILE A 403 -12.25 8.15 -13.23
N TYR A 404 -11.89 7.19 -12.37
CA TYR A 404 -10.69 7.31 -11.54
C TYR A 404 -9.40 7.11 -12.34
N LEU A 405 -9.39 6.29 -13.40
CA LEU A 405 -8.25 6.24 -14.32
C LEU A 405 -8.03 7.55 -15.10
N ARG A 406 -9.08 8.36 -15.32
CA ARG A 406 -8.98 9.63 -16.06
C ARG A 406 -8.76 10.84 -15.15
N LEU A 407 -9.47 10.91 -14.03
CA LEU A 407 -9.51 12.06 -13.13
C LEU A 407 -8.66 11.84 -11.87
N GLY A 408 -8.43 10.59 -11.50
CA GLY A 408 -7.87 10.17 -10.23
C GLY A 408 -6.39 9.87 -10.30
N GLY A 409 -5.60 10.60 -9.52
CA GLY A 409 -4.29 10.13 -9.11
C GLY A 409 -4.40 9.17 -7.92
N THR A 410 -3.26 8.65 -7.46
CA THR A 410 -3.21 7.92 -6.18
C THR A 410 -2.32 8.63 -5.18
N VAL A 411 -2.75 8.71 -3.92
CA VAL A 411 -1.96 9.21 -2.80
C VAL A 411 -1.54 8.06 -1.89
N SER A 412 -0.26 8.04 -1.52
CA SER A 412 0.35 7.02 -0.66
C SER A 412 1.61 7.56 0.01
N PHE A 413 2.13 6.89 1.04
CA PHE A 413 3.48 7.18 1.52
C PHE A 413 4.53 6.64 0.55
N TYR A 414 5.64 7.35 0.40
CA TYR A 414 6.80 6.82 -0.32
C TYR A 414 7.38 5.58 0.35
N HIS A 415 7.27 5.50 1.69
CA HIS A 415 7.82 4.41 2.46
C HIS A 415 7.13 4.27 3.81
N LYS A 416 6.87 3.04 4.23
CA LYS A 416 6.15 2.69 5.46
C LYS A 416 6.85 3.15 6.75
N SER A 417 8.15 3.49 6.73
CA SER A 417 8.84 4.08 7.89
C SER A 417 8.24 5.39 8.38
N PHE A 418 7.64 6.19 7.48
CA PHE A 418 6.97 7.43 7.88
C PHE A 418 5.65 7.14 8.58
N GLN A 419 4.90 6.14 8.11
CA GLN A 419 3.72 5.64 8.81
C GLN A 419 4.11 5.10 10.19
N ASP A 420 5.18 4.30 10.29
CA ASP A 420 5.70 3.78 11.57
C ASP A 420 6.06 4.91 12.55
N PHE A 421 6.62 6.01 12.05
CA PHE A 421 6.89 7.22 12.84
C PHE A 421 5.60 7.86 13.35
N LEU A 422 4.60 8.09 12.49
CA LEU A 422 3.33 8.73 12.85
C LEU A 422 2.49 7.95 13.86
N VAL A 423 2.58 6.61 13.85
CA VAL A 423 1.78 5.75 14.74
C VAL A 423 2.44 5.48 16.09
N ASP A 424 3.75 5.72 16.23
CA ASP A 424 4.52 5.50 17.45
C ASP A 424 4.63 6.81 18.27
N PRO A 425 3.99 6.90 19.46
CA PRO A 425 4.03 8.11 20.28
C PRO A 425 5.43 8.47 20.76
N ARG A 426 6.34 7.49 20.87
CA ARG A 426 7.71 7.73 21.32
C ARG A 426 8.58 8.38 20.24
N ARG A 427 8.16 8.29 18.98
CA ARG A 427 8.92 8.78 17.82
C ARG A 427 8.38 10.12 17.31
N SER A 428 7.06 10.28 17.21
CA SER A 428 6.45 11.47 16.60
C SER A 428 5.94 12.52 17.58
N ASP A 429 5.90 12.24 18.88
CA ASP A 429 5.54 13.20 19.95
C ASP A 429 4.32 14.08 19.60
N LEU A 430 4.52 15.38 19.31
CA LEU A 430 3.46 16.34 18.95
C LEU A 430 2.72 16.05 17.63
N PHE A 431 3.34 15.24 16.75
CA PHE A 431 2.79 14.81 15.47
C PHE A 431 2.23 13.39 15.51
N TRP A 432 2.25 12.76 16.69
CA TRP A 432 1.64 11.46 16.89
C TRP A 432 0.17 11.48 16.47
N PHE A 433 -0.19 10.51 15.64
CA PHE A 433 -1.49 10.47 14.98
C PHE A 433 -2.56 9.73 15.78
N LYS A 434 -2.17 8.98 16.82
CA LYS A 434 -3.13 8.24 17.67
C LYS A 434 -3.59 8.89 19.00
N PRO A 435 -3.48 10.21 19.26
CA PRO A 435 -4.19 10.81 20.39
C PRO A 435 -5.71 10.64 20.22
N LEU A 436 -6.41 10.28 21.30
CA LEU A 436 -7.86 10.13 21.31
C LEU A 436 -8.59 11.36 20.74
N SER A 437 -8.09 12.57 21.02
CA SER A 437 -8.64 13.83 20.54
C SER A 437 -8.62 13.96 19.02
N ILE A 438 -7.58 13.45 18.35
CA ILE A 438 -7.48 13.48 16.89
C ILE A 438 -8.49 12.50 16.28
N TYR A 439 -8.64 11.29 16.85
CA TYR A 439 -9.63 10.32 16.37
C TYR A 439 -11.08 10.78 16.53
N GLN A 440 -11.40 11.47 17.62
CA GLN A 440 -12.73 12.05 17.82
C GLN A 440 -13.03 13.11 16.76
N LEU A 441 -12.10 14.03 16.51
CA LEU A 441 -12.22 15.07 15.48
C LEU A 441 -12.30 14.44 14.07
N LEU A 442 -11.47 13.42 13.85
CA LEU A 442 -11.59 12.32 12.88
C LEU A 442 -13.02 11.92 12.56
N PHE A 443 -13.59 11.27 13.56
CA PHE A 443 -14.87 10.62 13.49
C PHE A 443 -15.97 11.64 13.21
N GLU A 444 -15.96 12.79 13.91
CA GLU A 444 -16.92 13.86 13.72
C GLU A 444 -16.89 14.43 12.30
N HIS A 445 -15.70 14.66 11.75
CA HIS A 445 -15.53 15.14 10.37
C HIS A 445 -16.15 14.18 9.35
N PHE A 446 -15.78 12.89 9.40
CA PHE A 446 -16.35 11.90 8.48
C PHE A 446 -17.84 11.66 8.69
N TYR A 447 -18.31 11.73 9.94
CA TYR A 447 -19.72 11.58 10.26
C TYR A 447 -20.54 12.74 9.71
N LYS A 448 -20.04 13.99 9.85
CA LYS A 448 -20.67 15.18 9.27
C LYS A 448 -20.72 15.11 7.76
N LEU A 449 -19.60 14.77 7.12
CA LEU A 449 -19.56 14.56 5.66
C LEU A 449 -20.59 13.53 5.21
N ARG A 450 -20.67 12.39 5.91
CA ARG A 450 -21.66 11.36 5.61
C ARG A 450 -23.09 11.91 5.71
N LEU A 451 -23.43 12.66 6.76
CA LEU A 451 -24.76 13.25 6.93
C LEU A 451 -25.09 14.25 5.82
N ASP A 452 -24.12 15.08 5.41
CA ASP A 452 -24.31 16.05 4.33
C ASP A 452 -24.56 15.35 2.99
N HIS A 453 -23.82 14.28 2.71
CA HIS A 453 -24.03 13.45 1.51
C HIS A 453 -25.36 12.68 1.56
N GLU A 454 -25.78 12.21 2.74
CA GLU A 454 -27.01 11.46 2.92
C GLU A 454 -28.27 12.26 2.52
N ARG A 455 -28.23 13.59 2.64
CA ARG A 455 -29.32 14.49 2.24
C ARG A 455 -29.58 14.51 0.74
N THR A 456 -28.66 14.04 -0.07
CA THR A 456 -28.78 14.10 -1.53
C THR A 456 -29.50 12.91 -2.13
N TYR A 457 -29.69 11.86 -1.34
CA TYR A 457 -30.32 10.61 -1.78
C TYR A 457 -31.42 10.15 -0.83
N CYS A 458 -32.49 9.60 -1.39
CA CYS A 458 -33.55 8.89 -0.68
C CYS A 458 -33.73 7.47 -1.24
N LEU A 459 -34.20 6.55 -0.39
CA LEU A 459 -34.67 5.24 -0.85
C LEU A 459 -36.15 5.35 -1.23
N ARG A 460 -36.49 5.03 -2.47
CA ARG A 460 -37.87 4.87 -2.95
C ARG A 460 -38.01 3.47 -3.55
N ASP A 461 -38.95 2.68 -3.03
CA ASP A 461 -39.19 1.31 -3.51
C ASP A 461 -37.92 0.43 -3.58
N SER A 462 -37.03 0.59 -2.59
CA SER A 462 -35.71 -0.07 -2.51
C SER A 462 -34.67 0.37 -3.55
N ALA A 463 -34.98 1.36 -4.39
CA ALA A 463 -34.04 1.99 -5.31
C ALA A 463 -33.53 3.34 -4.75
N LEU A 464 -32.30 3.70 -5.13
CA LEU A 464 -31.75 5.03 -4.87
C LEU A 464 -32.40 6.06 -5.80
N ALA A 465 -32.90 7.15 -5.22
CA ALA A 465 -33.46 8.28 -5.95
C ALA A 465 -32.89 9.60 -5.38
N PRO A 466 -32.84 10.68 -6.16
CA PRO A 466 -32.46 11.98 -5.61
C PRO A 466 -33.52 12.43 -4.60
N ALA A 467 -33.08 13.07 -3.51
CA ALA A 467 -34.02 13.61 -2.54
C ALA A 467 -34.87 14.74 -3.19
N PRO A 468 -36.14 14.94 -2.76
CA PRO A 468 -37.04 15.94 -3.36
C PRO A 468 -36.50 17.38 -3.39
N HIS A 469 -35.55 17.69 -2.49
CA HIS A 469 -34.87 18.98 -2.38
C HIS A 469 -33.34 18.83 -2.49
N ALA A 470 -32.86 17.76 -3.12
CA ALA A 470 -31.43 17.57 -3.30
C ALA A 470 -30.86 18.70 -4.18
N LEU A 471 -29.85 19.39 -3.68
CA LEU A 471 -28.98 20.20 -4.53
C LEU A 471 -28.28 19.29 -5.54
N ASN A 472 -27.85 19.86 -6.67
CA ASN A 472 -27.05 19.16 -7.69
C ASN A 472 -25.89 18.39 -7.03
N SER A 473 -25.54 17.19 -7.53
CA SER A 473 -24.45 16.39 -6.96
C SER A 473 -23.14 17.18 -6.78
N ALA A 474 -22.83 18.07 -7.72
CA ALA A 474 -21.69 18.98 -7.71
C ALA A 474 -21.64 19.93 -6.50
N SER A 475 -22.77 20.33 -5.91
CA SER A 475 -22.79 21.39 -4.88
C SER A 475 -22.09 21.05 -3.56
N PHE A 476 -21.72 19.78 -3.37
CA PHE A 476 -21.02 19.28 -2.18
C PHE A 476 -19.63 18.75 -2.48
N LEU A 477 -19.23 18.72 -3.76
CA LEU A 477 -17.89 18.37 -4.16
C LEU A 477 -17.02 19.63 -4.10
N SER A 478 -15.75 19.45 -3.77
CA SER A 478 -14.77 20.53 -3.82
C SER A 478 -13.96 20.49 -5.12
N HIS A 479 -13.78 19.31 -5.74
CA HIS A 479 -13.12 19.14 -7.04
C HIS A 479 -13.16 17.66 -7.54
N PRO A 480 -13.12 17.37 -8.85
CA PRO A 480 -13.46 18.23 -9.97
C PRO A 480 -14.96 18.25 -10.20
N HIS A 481 -15.49 19.36 -10.72
CA HIS A 481 -16.85 19.40 -11.25
C HIS A 481 -16.83 19.01 -12.72
N THR A 482 -17.59 17.98 -13.06
CA THR A 482 -17.68 17.45 -14.42
C THR A 482 -19.15 17.29 -14.81
N THR A 483 -19.53 16.18 -15.43
CA THR A 483 -20.90 15.81 -15.76
C THR A 483 -21.69 15.39 -14.52
N GLU A 484 -23.02 15.55 -14.51
CA GLU A 484 -23.87 15.09 -13.39
C GLU A 484 -23.68 13.60 -13.09
N LEU A 485 -23.55 12.78 -14.14
CA LEU A 485 -23.25 11.35 -14.00
C LEU A 485 -21.99 11.10 -13.17
N THR A 486 -20.85 11.65 -13.60
CA THR A 486 -19.56 11.53 -12.91
C THR A 486 -19.60 12.12 -11.50
N ASN A 487 -20.17 13.32 -11.32
CA ASN A 487 -20.28 13.97 -10.02
C ASN A 487 -21.10 13.12 -9.03
N SER A 488 -22.21 12.52 -9.49
CA SER A 488 -23.04 11.64 -8.67
C SER A 488 -22.34 10.35 -8.25
N ILE A 489 -21.47 9.80 -9.10
CA ILE A 489 -20.61 8.63 -8.78
C ILE A 489 -19.57 9.00 -7.74
N ILE A 490 -18.79 10.06 -7.98
CA ILE A 490 -17.75 10.54 -7.03
C ILE A 490 -18.36 10.78 -5.65
N LYS A 491 -19.50 11.47 -5.61
CA LYS A 491 -20.21 11.77 -4.37
C LYS A 491 -20.65 10.51 -3.62
N ALA A 492 -21.15 9.52 -4.34
CA ALA A 492 -21.58 8.27 -3.76
C ALA A 492 -20.40 7.44 -3.23
N ASP A 493 -19.25 7.44 -3.92
CA ASP A 493 -18.02 6.82 -3.43
C ASP A 493 -17.48 7.54 -2.18
N VAL A 494 -17.45 8.88 -2.16
CA VAL A 494 -17.06 9.67 -0.97
C VAL A 494 -17.95 9.32 0.23
N TYR A 495 -19.26 9.19 0.01
CA TYR A 495 -20.21 8.76 1.05
C TYR A 495 -19.89 7.37 1.60
N CYS A 496 -19.59 6.40 0.72
CA CYS A 496 -19.20 5.04 1.13
C CYS A 496 -17.87 5.04 1.90
N TRP A 497 -16.85 5.75 1.42
CA TRP A 497 -15.55 5.84 2.07
C TRP A 497 -15.62 6.53 3.43
N ALA A 498 -16.43 7.60 3.58
CA ALA A 498 -16.61 8.29 4.85
C ALA A 498 -17.26 7.35 5.87
N GLY A 499 -18.26 6.58 5.45
CA GLY A 499 -18.85 5.52 6.26
C GLY A 499 -17.83 4.45 6.67
N HIS A 500 -16.98 4.00 5.75
CA HIS A 500 -15.93 3.02 6.02
C HIS A 500 -14.93 3.52 7.07
N MET A 501 -14.49 4.77 6.96
CA MET A 501 -13.60 5.43 7.92
C MET A 501 -14.25 5.58 9.30
N CYS A 502 -15.51 6.05 9.39
CA CYS A 502 -16.23 6.10 10.66
C CYS A 502 -16.27 4.73 11.35
N SER A 503 -16.59 3.67 10.60
CA SER A 503 -16.66 2.33 11.19
C SER A 503 -15.29 1.81 11.65
N ARG A 504 -14.19 2.12 10.93
CA ARG A 504 -12.83 1.78 11.42
C ARG A 504 -12.47 2.53 12.69
N LEU A 505 -12.80 3.82 12.75
CA LEU A 505 -12.58 4.63 13.94
C LEU A 505 -13.45 4.18 15.13
N ALA A 506 -14.65 3.65 14.87
CA ALA A 506 -15.53 3.06 15.89
C ALA A 506 -14.96 1.79 16.55
N ASP A 507 -14.04 1.09 15.87
CA ASP A 507 -13.35 -0.08 16.41
C ASP A 507 -12.19 0.29 17.36
N MET A 508 -11.96 1.58 17.64
CA MET A 508 -10.90 2.03 18.56
C MET A 508 -11.38 1.99 20.02
N PRO A 509 -10.71 1.26 20.94
CA PRO A 509 -11.15 1.01 22.33
C PRO A 509 -11.62 2.24 23.10
N GLU A 510 -10.99 3.38 22.86
CA GLU A 510 -11.14 4.60 23.64
C GLU A 510 -12.12 5.64 23.04
N LEU A 511 -12.78 5.37 21.92
CA LEU A 511 -13.70 6.34 21.29
C LEU A 511 -14.85 6.71 22.23
N ASP A 512 -15.24 8.00 22.23
CA ASP A 512 -16.36 8.48 23.05
C ASP A 512 -17.65 7.71 22.73
N PHE A 513 -18.28 7.19 23.79
CA PHE A 513 -19.54 6.46 23.74
C PHE A 513 -20.65 7.30 23.08
N THR A 514 -20.66 8.63 23.24
CA THR A 514 -21.69 9.47 22.60
C THR A 514 -21.57 9.49 21.08
N LEU A 515 -20.34 9.51 20.54
CA LEU A 515 -20.08 9.43 19.11
C LEU A 515 -20.43 8.05 18.56
N LEU A 516 -20.09 7.00 19.31
CA LEU A 516 -20.47 5.63 18.97
C LEU A 516 -21.99 5.45 18.93
N GLN A 517 -22.72 6.05 19.88
CA GLN A 517 -24.19 6.03 19.90
C GLN A 517 -24.78 6.79 18.70
N LYS A 518 -24.26 7.98 18.37
CA LYS A 518 -24.64 8.73 17.15
C LYS A 518 -24.42 7.88 15.88
N HIS A 519 -23.33 7.11 15.82
CA HIS A 519 -23.04 6.20 14.71
C HIS A 519 -24.03 5.03 14.65
N GLY A 520 -24.32 4.40 15.80
CA GLY A 520 -25.22 3.26 15.91
C GLY A 520 -26.67 3.59 15.58
N GLN A 521 -27.08 4.86 15.72
CA GLN A 521 -28.42 5.33 15.36
C GLN A 521 -28.60 5.60 13.86
N ALA A 522 -27.51 5.68 13.08
CA ALA A 522 -27.56 5.94 11.65
C ALA A 522 -28.18 4.75 10.89
N ASP A 523 -29.03 5.01 9.89
CA ASP A 523 -29.57 3.97 9.02
C ASP A 523 -28.58 3.69 7.87
N PHE A 524 -27.99 2.49 7.87
CA PHE A 524 -27.01 2.10 6.87
C PHE A 524 -27.63 1.54 5.58
N ARG A 525 -28.97 1.45 5.45
CA ARG A 525 -29.61 0.95 4.22
C ARG A 525 -29.22 1.72 2.97
N LYS A 526 -29.12 3.05 3.05
CA LYS A 526 -28.63 3.87 1.93
C LYS A 526 -27.19 3.53 1.57
N ALA A 527 -26.31 3.43 2.56
CA ALA A 527 -24.90 3.06 2.36
C ALA A 527 -24.74 1.68 1.73
N LEU A 528 -25.53 0.71 2.20
CA LEU A 528 -25.62 -0.62 1.62
C LEU A 528 -26.07 -0.60 0.16
N GLN A 529 -27.16 0.09 -0.15
CA GLN A 529 -27.69 0.15 -1.51
C GLN A 529 -26.70 0.82 -2.47
N VAL A 530 -26.05 1.90 -2.04
CA VAL A 530 -25.00 2.58 -2.82
C VAL A 530 -23.85 1.61 -3.07
N PHE A 531 -23.38 0.93 -2.04
CA PHE A 531 -22.24 0.02 -2.13
C PHE A 531 -22.52 -1.17 -3.06
N VAL A 532 -23.68 -1.82 -2.93
CA VAL A 532 -24.09 -2.93 -3.81
C VAL A 532 -24.17 -2.48 -5.27
N THR A 533 -24.73 -1.28 -5.51
CA THR A 533 -24.89 -0.73 -6.86
C THR A 533 -23.55 -0.38 -7.50
N LEU A 534 -22.65 0.26 -6.73
CA LEU A 534 -21.38 0.76 -7.26
C LEU A 534 -20.27 -0.29 -7.27
N HIS A 535 -20.13 -1.12 -6.23
CA HIS A 535 -18.96 -2.01 -6.07
C HIS A 535 -19.21 -3.45 -6.50
N SER A 536 -20.44 -3.84 -6.86
CA SER A 536 -20.82 -5.22 -7.28
C SER A 536 -20.40 -6.35 -6.31
N ALA A 537 -19.98 -5.98 -5.10
CA ALA A 537 -19.59 -6.86 -4.02
C ALA A 537 -20.13 -6.25 -2.73
N CYS A 538 -20.49 -7.08 -1.76
CA CYS A 538 -20.61 -6.62 -0.38
C CYS A 538 -19.21 -6.70 0.20
N GLY A 539 -18.72 -5.65 0.84
CA GLY A 539 -17.45 -5.73 1.57
C GLY A 539 -17.50 -6.87 2.60
N SER A 540 -16.36 -7.21 3.18
CA SER A 540 -16.20 -8.24 4.23
C SER A 540 -16.97 -7.96 5.54
N ARG A 541 -17.93 -7.02 5.55
CA ARG A 541 -18.68 -6.57 6.72
C ARG A 541 -20.14 -7.05 6.67
N ALA A 542 -20.62 -7.52 7.80
CA ALA A 542 -22.00 -7.90 8.00
C ALA A 542 -22.85 -6.69 8.43
N TYR A 543 -24.13 -6.71 8.09
CA TYR A 543 -25.09 -5.71 8.54
C TYR A 543 -26.29 -6.42 9.16
N LEU A 544 -26.82 -5.87 10.26
CA LEU A 544 -28.02 -6.38 10.90
C LEU A 544 -29.20 -5.47 10.63
N THR A 545 -30.40 -6.05 10.58
CA THR A 545 -31.67 -5.32 10.35
C THR A 545 -32.58 -5.44 11.55
N CYS A 546 -33.18 -4.32 11.96
CA CYS A 546 -34.14 -4.33 13.07
C CYS A 546 -35.43 -5.05 12.64
N GLN A 547 -35.97 -5.96 13.47
CA GLN A 547 -37.32 -6.46 13.26
C GLN A 547 -38.33 -5.34 13.53
N GLY A 548 -39.23 -5.09 12.58
CA GLY A 548 -40.29 -4.08 12.68
C GLY A 548 -39.85 -2.62 12.46
N CYS A 549 -38.56 -2.30 12.60
CA CYS A 549 -38.01 -1.01 12.17
C CYS A 549 -37.22 -1.20 10.89
N GLN A 550 -37.56 -0.47 9.83
CA GLN A 550 -36.80 -0.44 8.60
C GLN A 550 -35.42 0.24 8.82
N LYS A 551 -34.51 -0.35 9.59
CA LYS A 551 -33.17 0.21 9.87
C LYS A 551 -32.12 -0.88 9.79
N SER A 552 -30.97 -0.56 9.20
CA SER A 552 -29.79 -1.44 9.17
C SER A 552 -28.61 -0.82 9.92
N ILE A 553 -27.85 -1.64 10.66
CA ILE A 553 -26.64 -1.23 11.41
C ILE A 553 -25.42 -2.08 11.00
N CYS A 554 -24.22 -1.49 11.06
CA CYS A 554 -22.96 -2.19 10.74
C CYS A 554 -22.54 -3.13 11.88
N SER A 555 -22.08 -4.35 11.55
CA SER A 555 -21.80 -5.38 12.56
C SER A 555 -20.68 -5.07 13.53
N THR A 556 -19.71 -4.24 13.13
CA THR A 556 -18.57 -3.80 13.97
C THR A 556 -19.02 -2.98 15.18
N ILE A 557 -20.11 -2.22 15.07
CA ILE A 557 -20.61 -1.33 16.14
C ILE A 557 -21.31 -2.13 17.25
N ILE A 558 -21.80 -3.33 16.91
CA ILE A 558 -22.68 -4.13 17.77
C ILE A 558 -21.99 -4.53 19.07
N PHE A 559 -20.72 -4.91 19.01
CA PHE A 559 -19.97 -5.38 20.19
C PHE A 559 -19.69 -4.31 21.23
N ARG A 560 -20.00 -3.04 20.93
CA ARG A 560 -19.67 -1.90 21.76
C ARG A 560 -20.87 -1.09 22.26
N LEU A 561 -22.07 -1.39 21.79
CA LEU A 561 -23.30 -0.80 22.30
C LEU A 561 -23.77 -1.55 23.57
N ARG A 562 -24.61 -0.92 24.40
CA ARG A 562 -25.02 -1.49 25.71
C ARG A 562 -25.89 -2.75 25.54
N PRO A 563 -25.70 -3.79 26.38
CA PRO A 563 -26.61 -4.94 26.45
C PRO A 563 -28.04 -4.51 26.79
N GLY A 564 -28.96 -4.61 25.83
CA GLY A 564 -30.39 -4.27 26.01
C GLY A 564 -31.06 -3.68 24.76
N GLU A 565 -30.30 -3.00 23.90
CA GLU A 565 -30.82 -2.49 22.61
C GLU A 565 -31.01 -3.60 21.56
N PHE A 566 -30.47 -4.80 21.83
CA PHE A 566 -30.26 -5.87 20.86
C PHE A 566 -31.45 -6.81 20.62
N GLN A 567 -32.38 -6.92 21.57
CA GLN A 567 -33.52 -7.85 21.47
C GLN A 567 -34.47 -7.51 20.31
N ARG A 568 -34.27 -6.37 19.63
CA ARG A 568 -35.08 -5.88 18.51
C ARG A 568 -34.48 -6.17 17.12
N PHE A 569 -33.27 -6.71 17.02
CA PHE A 569 -32.60 -6.94 15.73
C PHE A 569 -32.61 -8.42 15.33
N SER A 570 -32.93 -8.73 14.08
CA SER A 570 -32.74 -10.07 13.51
C SER A 570 -31.65 -10.05 12.44
N VAL A 571 -31.00 -11.20 12.28
CA VAL A 571 -30.06 -11.46 11.17
C VAL A 571 -30.80 -11.58 9.81
N ILE A 572 -32.13 -11.50 9.81
CA ILE A 572 -32.98 -11.79 8.65
C ILE A 572 -33.52 -10.47 8.09
N GLY A 573 -32.84 -9.91 7.08
CA GLY A 573 -33.40 -8.73 6.41
C GLY A 573 -32.58 -8.03 5.34
N PHE A 574 -31.93 -8.74 4.42
CA PHE A 574 -31.81 -8.27 3.04
C PHE A 574 -31.67 -9.49 2.11
N LYS A 575 -32.75 -9.83 1.39
CA LYS A 575 -32.85 -11.05 0.57
C LYS A 575 -32.02 -11.01 -0.74
N GLU A 576 -31.23 -9.97 -0.98
CA GLU A 576 -30.47 -9.80 -2.24
C GLU A 576 -28.94 -9.70 -2.10
N VAL A 577 -28.36 -10.01 -0.94
CA VAL A 577 -26.88 -10.12 -0.80
C VAL A 577 -26.49 -11.60 -0.65
N ARG A 578 -26.48 -12.29 -1.78
CA ARG A 578 -26.22 -13.73 -1.90
C ARG A 578 -24.71 -14.06 -1.78
N SER A 579 -24.04 -13.65 -0.69
CA SER A 579 -22.67 -14.11 -0.38
C SER A 579 -22.15 -13.95 1.07
N CYS A 580 -22.82 -13.25 2.00
CA CYS A 580 -22.21 -12.96 3.32
C CYS A 580 -22.68 -13.86 4.49
N PHE A 581 -23.22 -15.04 4.23
CA PHE A 581 -23.86 -15.86 5.28
C PHE A 581 -22.90 -16.71 6.13
N TYR A 582 -21.64 -16.92 5.73
CA TYR A 582 -20.74 -17.83 6.47
C TYR A 582 -20.05 -17.21 7.70
N HIS A 583 -19.90 -15.89 7.77
CA HIS A 583 -19.21 -15.26 8.93
C HIS A 583 -20.13 -14.96 10.12
N ILE A 584 -21.42 -14.75 9.91
CA ILE A 584 -22.34 -14.35 10.99
C ILE A 584 -22.69 -15.54 11.91
N ALA A 585 -22.81 -16.75 11.37
CA ALA A 585 -23.06 -17.95 12.16
C ALA A 585 -21.91 -18.26 13.15
N ALA A 586 -20.66 -18.04 12.74
CA ALA A 586 -19.49 -18.23 13.61
C ALA A 586 -19.36 -17.14 14.70
N ILE A 587 -19.89 -15.95 14.43
CA ILE A 587 -19.88 -14.81 15.37
C ILE A 587 -20.98 -14.96 16.42
N ALA A 588 -22.17 -15.46 16.05
CA ALA A 588 -23.22 -15.80 16.99
C ALA A 588 -22.78 -16.90 17.98
N ASP A 589 -22.03 -17.90 17.51
CA ASP A 589 -21.55 -19.01 18.36
C ASP A 589 -20.46 -18.57 19.36
N ARG A 590 -19.68 -17.51 19.06
CA ARG A 590 -18.71 -16.93 20.02
C ARG A 590 -19.37 -16.06 21.09
N GLY A 591 -20.51 -15.43 20.79
CA GLY A 591 -21.29 -14.65 21.75
C GLY A 591 -21.96 -15.52 22.82
N SER A 592 -22.43 -16.71 22.44
CA SER A 592 -23.02 -17.67 23.39
C SER A 592 -22.01 -18.36 24.30
N ARG A 593 -20.69 -18.24 24.05
CA ARG A 593 -19.63 -18.81 24.91
C ARG A 593 -19.00 -17.79 25.88
N ARG A 594 -19.46 -16.55 25.90
CA ARG A 594 -19.05 -15.50 26.86
C ARG A 594 -20.26 -14.88 27.61
N LEU A 595 -21.31 -15.67 27.81
CA LEU A 595 -22.39 -15.38 28.75
C LEU A 595 -22.29 -16.33 29.93
#